data_AF-A0A2P4YA10-F1
#
_entry.id   AF-A0A2P4YA10-F1
#
_cell.length_a   1.000
_cell.length_b   1.000
_cell.length_c   1.000
_cell.angle_alpha   90.00
_cell.angle_beta   90.00
_cell.angle_gamma   90.00
#
_symmetry.space_group_name_H-M   'P 1'
#
loop_
_entity.id
_entity.type
_entity.pdbx_description
1 polymer ?
#
loop_
_entity_poly.entity_id
_entity_poly.type
_entity_poly.pdbx_seq_one_letter_code
_entity_poly.pdbx_strand_id
1 'polypeptide(L)' 'MYLHDHEQFLNTARFWTESYAKQRDTGDDAALSRLMDMGFPADKAKAALQAANGDENAAIEKLVSSM' A
#
# COMPACT_ATOMS: atom_id res chain seq x y z
N MET A 1 -3.34 -21.52 -32.05
CA MET A 1 -3.76 -21.38 -30.64
C MET A 1 -3.21 -20.06 -30.08
N TYR A 2 -3.70 -18.91 -30.61
CA TYR A 2 -3.40 -17.54 -30.13
C TYR A 2 -4.41 -16.52 -30.73
N LEU A 3 -5.56 -16.97 -31.24
CA LEU A 3 -6.47 -16.16 -32.07
C LEU A 3 -7.91 -16.03 -31.53
N HIS A 4 -8.23 -16.61 -30.36
CA HIS A 4 -9.63 -16.74 -29.90
C HIS A 4 -9.91 -16.25 -28.47
N ASP A 5 -8.96 -15.62 -27.77
CA ASP A 5 -9.17 -15.25 -26.35
C ASP A 5 -8.68 -13.85 -25.99
N HIS A 6 -8.93 -12.89 -26.89
CA HIS A 6 -8.68 -11.47 -26.59
C HIS A 6 -9.50 -10.99 -25.38
N GLU A 7 -10.70 -11.53 -25.16
CA GLU A 7 -11.51 -11.24 -23.96
C GLU A 7 -10.84 -11.68 -22.67
N GLN A 8 -10.17 -12.83 -22.63
CA GLN A 8 -9.43 -13.26 -21.42
C GLN A 8 -8.21 -12.37 -21.15
N PHE A 9 -7.53 -11.90 -22.20
CA PHE A 9 -6.43 -10.94 -22.06
C PHE A 9 -6.93 -9.61 -21.49
N LEU A 10 -8.05 -9.08 -22.01
CA LEU A 10 -8.66 -7.84 -21.53
C LEU A 10 -9.15 -7.96 -20.09
N ASN A 11 -9.77 -9.07 -19.70
CA ASN A 11 -10.20 -9.30 -18.32
C ASN A 11 -9.02 -9.44 -17.36
N THR A 12 -7.96 -10.13 -17.77
CA THR A 12 -6.75 -10.24 -16.94
C THR A 12 -6.03 -8.90 -16.84
N ALA A 13 -5.86 -8.17 -17.95
CA ALA A 13 -5.26 -6.84 -17.94
C ALA A 13 -6.07 -5.84 -17.12
N ARG A 14 -7.41 -5.93 -17.14
CA ARG A 14 -8.32 -5.13 -16.31
C ARG A 14 -8.15 -5.44 -14.83
N PHE A 15 -8.10 -6.72 -14.45
CA PHE A 15 -7.87 -7.11 -13.06
C PHE A 15 -6.52 -6.60 -12.54
N TRP A 16 -5.47 -6.69 -13.35
CA TRP A 16 -4.14 -6.20 -12.97
C TRP A 16 -4.06 -4.67 -12.94
N THR A 17 -4.79 -3.95 -13.80
CA THR A 17 -4.86 -2.48 -13.73
C THR A 17 -5.72 -1.99 -12.57
N GLU A 18 -6.82 -2.66 -12.22
CA GLU A 18 -7.61 -2.30 -11.03
C GLU A 18 -6.87 -2.59 -9.73
N SER A 19 -6.10 -3.69 -9.65
CA SER A 19 -5.30 -4.03 -8.47
C SER A 19 -3.99 -3.25 -8.34
N TYR A 20 -3.31 -2.92 -9.45
CA TYR A 20 -1.96 -2.33 -9.40
C TYR A 20 -1.85 -0.94 -10.04
N ALA A 21 -2.73 -0.55 -10.97
CA ALA A 21 -2.65 0.74 -11.67
C ALA A 21 -3.53 1.85 -11.06
N LYS A 22 -4.30 1.57 -10.01
CA LYS A 22 -4.80 2.63 -9.11
C LYS A 22 -3.61 3.21 -8.35
N GLN A 23 -3.03 4.25 -8.92
CA GLN A 23 -1.95 5.01 -8.31
C GLN A 23 -2.40 5.61 -6.97
N ARG A 24 -1.65 5.23 -5.93
CA ARG A 24 -1.32 5.98 -4.69
C ARG A 24 -2.29 5.97 -3.49
N ASP A 25 -2.60 4.78 -2.97
CA ASP A 25 -2.95 4.65 -1.52
C ASP A 25 -2.48 3.30 -0.91
N THR A 26 -2.16 2.29 -1.74
CA THR A 26 -1.79 0.95 -1.28
C THR A 26 -0.45 0.88 -0.52
N GLY A 27 0.47 1.81 -0.77
CA GLY A 27 1.75 1.88 -0.06
C GLY A 27 1.55 2.22 1.42
N ASP A 28 0.70 3.21 1.67
CA ASP A 28 0.31 3.62 3.02
C ASP A 28 -0.47 2.52 3.74
N ASP A 29 -1.37 1.80 3.06
CA ASP A 29 -2.17 0.74 3.70
C ASP A 29 -1.31 -0.48 4.12
N ALA A 30 -0.38 -0.91 3.27
CA ALA A 30 0.54 -2.01 3.59
C ALA A 30 1.53 -1.64 4.70
N ALA A 31 2.09 -0.42 4.64
CA ALA A 31 2.96 0.10 5.68
C ALA A 31 2.20 0.32 7.01
N LEU A 32 0.95 0.79 6.94
CA LEU A 32 0.09 1.00 8.10
C LEU A 32 -0.24 -0.34 8.77
N SER A 33 -0.55 -1.37 7.98
CA SER A 33 -0.77 -2.72 8.48
C SER A 33 0.45 -3.28 9.21
N ARG A 34 1.67 -3.07 8.69
CA ARG A 34 2.91 -3.49 9.35
C ARG A 34 3.18 -2.74 10.65
N LEU A 35 2.96 -1.42 10.65
CA LEU A 35 3.08 -0.61 11.86
C LEU A 35 2.09 -1.06 12.94
N MET A 36 0.85 -1.38 12.56
CA MET A 36 -0.14 -1.94 13.48
C MET A 36 0.27 -3.33 13.99
N ASP A 37 0.85 -4.18 13.15
CA ASP A 37 1.37 -5.51 13.54
C ASP A 37 2.55 -5.40 14.54
N MET A 38 3.39 -4.36 14.40
CA MET A 38 4.42 -4.02 15.39
C MET A 38 3.86 -3.49 16.72
N GLY A 39 2.54 -3.28 16.82
CA GLY A 39 1.86 -2.81 18.02
C GLY A 39 1.67 -1.29 18.08
N PHE A 40 1.96 -0.55 17.00
CA PHE A 40 1.68 0.88 16.97
C PHE A 40 0.17 1.14 16.76
N PRO A 41 -0.42 2.12 17.45
CA PRO A 41 -1.82 2.48 17.23
C PRO A 41 -2.05 2.97 15.80
N ALA A 42 -3.16 2.54 15.18
CA ALA A 42 -3.53 2.91 13.81
C ALA A 42 -3.49 4.43 13.58
N ASP A 43 -4.03 5.23 14.51
CA ASP A 43 -4.02 6.70 14.41
C ASP A 43 -2.60 7.28 14.36
N LYS A 44 -1.69 6.77 15.22
CA LYS A 44 -0.29 7.21 15.26
C LYS A 44 0.46 6.75 14.02
N ALA A 45 0.27 5.50 13.61
CA ALA A 45 0.91 4.92 12.44
C ALA A 45 0.49 5.64 11.15
N LYS A 46 -0.79 5.97 11.00
CA LYS A 46 -1.30 6.75 9.88
C LYS A 46 -0.73 8.17 9.86
N ALA A 47 -0.71 8.85 11.01
CA ALA A 47 -0.12 10.18 11.11
C ALA A 47 1.39 10.19 10.80
N ALA A 48 2.11 9.14 11.22
CA ALA A 48 3.53 8.98 10.94
C ALA A 48 3.79 8.72 9.45
N LEU A 49 3.03 7.83 8.81
CA LEU A 49 3.14 7.55 7.37
C LEU A 49 2.77 8.76 6.52
N GLN A 50 1.71 9.48 6.87
CA GLN A 50 1.35 10.72 6.19
C GLN A 50 2.46 11.77 6.30
N ALA A 51 3.09 11.89 7.48
CA ALA A 51 4.19 12.82 7.66
C ALA A 51 5.51 12.34 7.04
N ALA A 52 5.65 11.03 6.81
CA ALA A 52 6.76 10.40 6.11
C ALA A 52 6.49 10.24 4.60
N ASN A 53 5.36 10.75 4.10
CA ASN A 53 4.95 10.66 2.69
C ASN A 53 4.96 9.22 2.15
N GLY A 54 4.48 8.27 2.97
CA GLY A 54 4.42 6.84 2.65
C GLY A 54 5.72 6.07 2.86
N ASP A 55 6.77 6.69 3.41
CA ASP A 55 8.01 6.01 3.76
C ASP A 55 7.85 5.28 5.11
N GLU A 56 7.81 3.95 5.05
CA GLU A 56 7.66 3.07 6.21
C GLU A 56 8.79 3.27 7.23
N ASN A 57 10.03 3.39 6.76
CA ASN A 57 11.19 3.44 7.65
C ASN A 57 11.23 4.77 8.42
N ALA A 58 10.98 5.89 7.73
CA ALA A 58 10.87 7.20 8.36
C ALA A 58 9.64 7.30 9.28
N ALA A 59 8.53 6.62 8.97
CA ALA A 59 7.38 6.54 9.86
C ALA A 59 7.71 5.77 11.15
N ILE A 60 8.43 4.65 11.06
CA ILE A 60 8.90 3.88 12.22
C ILE A 60 9.81 4.75 13.10
N GLU A 61 10.83 5.40 12.52
CA GLU A 61 11.74 6.27 13.27
C GLU A 61 10.97 7.36 14.02
N LYS A 62 9.95 7.95 13.39
CA LYS A 62 9.12 8.99 14.00
C LYS A 62 8.25 8.45 15.15
N LEU A 63 7.71 7.24 15.01
CA LEU A 63 6.92 6.59 16.06
C LEU A 63 7.75 6.23 17.27
N VAL A 64 8.97 5.72 17.05
CA VAL A 64 9.90 5.32 18.12
C VAL A 64 10.52 6.53 18.80
N SER A 65 10.84 7.58 18.04
CA SER A 65 11.38 8.84 18.58
C SER A 65 10.34 9.66 19.38
N SER A 66 9.05 9.41 19.13
CA SER A 66 7.94 10.07 19.83
C SER A 66 7.42 9.27 21.04
N MET A 67 8.15 8.23 21.46
CA MET A 67 7.84 7.38 22.63
C MET A 67 8.64 7.82 23.84
#